data_AF-A0A951JWG4-F1
#
_entry.id   AF-A0A951JWG4-F1
#
_cell.length_a   1.000
_cell.length_b   1.000
_cell.length_c   1.000
_cell.angle_alpha   90.00
_cell.angle_beta   90.00
_cell.angle_gamma   90.00
#
_symmetry.space_group_name_H-M   'P 1'
#
loop_
_entity.id
_entity.type
_entity.pdbx_description
1 polymer ?
#
loop_
_entity_poly.entity_id
_entity_poly.type
_entity_poly.pdbx_seq_one_letter_code
_entity_poly.pdbx_strand_id
1 'polypeptide(L)'
;MNGRRRVWALPVGVVAIGVLVVVVFPTRTFLAQRASMRAAEEQLGVLDEQNLLLEERVRLLTDDAEIERLAREQYHLIRPGEEAFAVLPPPTPPPPPAPVGTPATPPLDDRNLLAKAWGWLTERF
;
A
#
# COMPACT_ATOMS: atom_id res chain seq x y z
N MET A 1 -26.85 61.69 -47.74
CA MET A 1 -26.01 62.07 -46.57
C MET A 1 -25.41 60.87 -45.80
N ASN A 2 -25.10 59.74 -46.47
CA ASN A 2 -24.70 58.49 -45.77
C ASN A 2 -23.18 58.22 -45.75
N GLY A 3 -22.39 59.02 -46.46
CA GLY A 3 -20.94 58.84 -46.58
C GLY A 3 -20.18 59.09 -45.28
N ARG A 4 -20.53 60.15 -44.53
CA ARG A 4 -19.87 60.50 -43.26
C ARG A 4 -20.05 59.43 -42.18
N ARG A 5 -21.20 58.76 -42.13
CA ARG A 5 -21.47 57.70 -41.15
C ARG A 5 -20.65 56.43 -41.45
N ARG A 6 -20.46 56.12 -42.74
CA ARG A 6 -19.66 54.97 -43.19
C ARG A 6 -18.16 55.20 -43.02
N VAL A 7 -17.67 56.42 -43.26
CA VAL A 7 -16.25 56.79 -43.07
C VAL A 7 -15.82 56.63 -41.60
N TRP A 8 -16.71 56.92 -40.65
CA TRP A 8 -16.41 56.79 -39.21
C TRP A 8 -16.70 55.41 -38.64
N ALA A 9 -17.47 54.56 -39.33
CA ALA A 9 -17.81 53.22 -38.85
C ALA A 9 -16.58 52.29 -38.79
N LEU A 10 -15.65 52.41 -39.75
CA LEU A 10 -14.42 51.61 -39.78
C LEU A 10 -13.49 51.85 -38.56
N PRO A 11 -13.06 53.10 -38.27
CA PRO A 11 -12.19 53.33 -37.12
C PRO A 11 -12.87 53.01 -35.79
N VAL A 12 -14.18 53.27 -35.66
CA VAL A 12 -14.95 52.91 -34.47
C VAL A 12 -15.00 51.39 -34.27
N GLY A 13 -15.18 50.62 -35.35
CA GLY A 13 -15.15 49.16 -35.30
C GLY A 13 -13.78 48.63 -34.86
N VAL A 14 -12.69 49.19 -35.39
CA VAL A 14 -11.32 48.80 -34.99
C VAL A 14 -11.05 49.10 -33.52
N VAL A 15 -11.46 50.27 -33.03
CA VAL A 15 -11.31 50.63 -31.60
C VAL A 15 -12.16 49.71 -30.72
N ALA A 16 -13.40 49.40 -31.11
CA ALA A 16 -14.26 48.49 -30.37
C ALA A 16 -13.66 47.07 -30.27
N ILE A 17 -13.07 46.57 -31.36
CA ILE A 17 -12.36 45.29 -31.37
C ILE A 17 -11.11 45.36 -30.47
N GLY A 18 -10.34 46.45 -30.53
CA GLY A 18 -9.18 46.65 -29.66
C GLY A 18 -9.55 46.65 -28.18
N VAL A 19 -10.60 47.37 -27.79
CA VAL A 19 -11.13 47.37 -26.42
C VAL A 19 -11.60 45.98 -26.00
N LEU A 20 -12.29 45.26 -26.89
CA LEU A 20 -12.72 43.89 -26.62
C LEU A 20 -11.52 42.97 -26.32
N VAL A 21 -10.44 43.06 -27.07
CA VAL A 21 -9.21 42.29 -26.83
C VAL A 21 -8.59 42.66 -25.47
N VAL A 22 -8.50 43.95 -25.15
CA VAL A 22 -7.94 44.43 -23.87
C VAL A 22 -8.77 44.01 -22.66
N VAL A 23 -10.08 43.81 -22.80
CA VAL A 23 -10.95 43.39 -21.68
C VAL A 23 -11.05 41.86 -21.58
N VAL A 24 -11.11 41.14 -22.71
CA VAL A 24 -11.28 39.68 -22.74
C VAL A 24 -9.98 38.94 -22.43
N PHE A 25 -8.83 39.49 -22.81
CA PHE A 25 -7.53 38.85 -22.54
C PHE A 25 -7.15 38.78 -21.04
N PRO A 26 -7.25 39.85 -20.23
CA PRO A 26 -6.89 39.82 -18.81
C PRO A 26 -7.86 39.03 -17.94
N THR A 27 -9.11 38.82 -18.38
CA THR A 27 -10.06 38.00 -17.60
C THR A 27 -9.63 36.54 -17.56
N ARG A 28 -9.09 35.98 -18.66
CA ARG A 28 -8.57 34.61 -18.68
C ARG A 28 -7.35 34.43 -17.77
N THR A 29 -6.42 35.38 -17.77
CA THR A 29 -5.20 35.29 -16.95
C THR A 29 -5.48 35.53 -15.47
N PHE A 30 -6.40 36.44 -15.13
CA PHE A 30 -6.79 36.72 -13.74
C PHE A 30 -7.48 35.52 -13.08
N LEU A 31 -8.34 34.80 -13.81
CA LEU A 31 -8.98 33.58 -13.30
C LEU A 31 -7.96 32.45 -13.11
N ALA A 32 -7.03 32.28 -14.06
CA ALA A 32 -5.97 31.28 -13.96
C ALA A 32 -5.03 31.56 -12.78
N GLN A 33 -4.65 32.83 -12.55
CA GLN A 33 -3.82 33.24 -11.41
C GLN A 33 -4.50 32.99 -10.06
N ARG A 34 -5.82 33.25 -9.96
CA ARG A 34 -6.57 32.92 -8.73
C ARG A 34 -6.65 31.42 -8.49
N ALA A 35 -6.83 30.62 -9.54
CA ALA A 35 -6.87 29.17 -9.42
C ALA A 35 -5.52 28.61 -8.96
N SER A 36 -4.40 29.12 -9.50
CA SER A 36 -3.06 28.69 -9.07
C SER A 36 -2.75 29.10 -7.63
N MET A 37 -3.18 30.29 -7.19
CA MET A 37 -3.00 30.72 -5.79
C MET A 37 -3.78 29.83 -4.82
N ARG A 38 -5.05 29.53 -5.12
CA ARG A 38 -5.86 28.64 -4.28
C ARG A 38 -5.29 27.22 -4.21
N ALA A 39 -4.87 26.67 -5.35
CA ALA A 39 -4.26 25.35 -5.38
C ALA A 39 -2.94 25.29 -4.57
N ALA A 40 -2.15 26.38 -4.58
CA ALA A 40 -0.94 26.48 -3.77
C ALA A 40 -1.25 26.62 -2.27
N GLU A 41 -2.26 27.41 -1.90
CA GLU A 41 -2.72 27.54 -0.52
C GLU A 41 -3.26 26.21 0.04
N GLU A 42 -4.03 25.47 -0.76
CA GLU A 42 -4.50 24.12 -0.40
C GLU A 42 -3.32 23.15 -0.19
N GLN A 43 -2.32 23.19 -1.07
CA GLN A 43 -1.11 22.37 -0.91
C GLN A 43 -0.32 22.72 0.35
N LEU A 44 -0.20 24.01 0.68
CA LEU A 44 0.45 24.45 1.90
C LEU A 44 -0.28 23.94 3.15
N GLY A 45 -1.62 24.00 3.17
CA GLY A 45 -2.41 23.46 4.29
C GLY A 45 -2.19 21.97 4.50
N VAL A 46 -2.19 21.19 3.41
CA VAL A 46 -1.94 19.74 3.47
C VAL A 46 -0.51 19.40 3.92
N LEU A 47 0.47 20.21 3.53
CA LEU A 47 1.86 20.02 3.99
C LEU A 47 2.04 20.38 5.46
N ASP A 48 1.38 21.44 5.93
CA ASP A 48 1.48 21.89 7.32
C ASP A 48 0.87 20.85 8.28
N GLU A 49 -0.31 20.30 7.92
CA GLU A 49 -0.94 19.22 8.69
C GLU A 49 -0.04 17.97 8.77
N GLN A 50 0.58 17.59 7.65
CA GLN A 50 1.52 16.47 7.63
C GLN A 50 2.76 16.73 8.49
N ASN A 51 3.32 17.94 8.42
CA ASN A 51 4.46 18.31 9.27
C ASN A 51 4.12 18.20 10.74
N LEU A 52 2.96 18.71 11.18
CA LEU A 52 2.53 18.62 12.58
C LEU A 52 2.40 17.16 13.05
N LEU A 53 1.82 16.28 12.23
CA LEU A 53 1.71 14.86 12.54
C LEU A 53 3.09 14.17 12.63
N LEU A 54 4.01 14.53 11.74
CA LEU A 54 5.37 14.00 11.75
C LEU A 54 6.16 14.48 12.96
N GLU A 55 6.06 15.76 13.31
CA GLU A 55 6.72 16.35 14.48
C GLU A 55 6.25 15.68 15.78
N GLU A 56 4.95 15.43 15.92
CA GLU A 56 4.41 14.68 17.05
C GLU A 56 4.97 13.26 17.11
N ARG A 57 5.05 12.57 15.97
CA ARG A 57 5.60 11.22 15.91
C ARG A 57 7.08 11.18 16.24
N VAL A 58 7.86 12.14 15.75
CA VAL A 58 9.28 12.30 16.10
C VAL A 58 9.41 12.53 17.60
N ARG A 59 8.60 13.42 18.19
CA ARG A 59 8.61 13.67 19.64
C ARG A 59 8.37 12.40 20.46
N LEU A 60 7.39 11.58 20.06
CA LEU A 60 7.13 10.29 20.73
C LEU A 60 8.28 9.30 20.57
N LEU A 61 8.89 9.23 19.39
CA LEU A 61 9.99 8.31 19.08
C LEU A 61 11.37 8.79 19.53
N THR A 62 11.48 10.01 20.05
CA THR A 62 12.73 10.56 20.61
C THR A 62 12.80 10.39 22.12
N ASP A 63 11.70 10.01 22.78
CA ASP A 63 11.71 9.72 24.20
C ASP A 63 12.55 8.46 24.47
N ASP A 64 13.60 8.59 25.29
CA ASP A 64 14.55 7.52 25.59
C ASP A 64 13.84 6.27 26.14
N ALA A 65 12.76 6.47 26.91
CA ALA A 65 11.97 5.36 27.46
C ALA A 65 11.22 4.59 26.36
N GLU A 66 10.67 5.27 25.36
CA GLU A 66 9.99 4.63 24.23
C GLU A 66 10.98 3.93 23.29
N ILE A 67 12.15 4.54 23.06
CA ILE A 67 13.26 3.91 22.32
C ILE A 67 13.69 2.62 23.01
N GLU A 68 13.88 2.66 24.33
CA GLU A 68 14.28 1.49 25.10
C GLU A 68 13.19 0.40 25.08
N ARG A 69 11.92 0.78 25.21
CA ARG A 69 10.79 -0.16 25.13
C ARG A 69 10.78 -0.89 23.78
N LEU A 70 10.90 -0.15 22.68
CA LEU A 70 10.96 -0.72 21.33
C LEU A 70 12.20 -1.58 21.11
N ALA A 71 13.36 -1.14 21.61
CA ALA A 71 14.62 -1.88 21.54
C ALA A 71 14.53 -3.24 22.25
N ARG A 72 13.91 -3.29 23.43
CA ARG A 72 13.71 -4.55 24.18
C ARG A 72 12.63 -5.44 23.55
N GLU A 73 11.51 -4.87 23.11
CA GLU A 73 10.37 -5.62 22.56
C GLU A 73 10.63 -6.20 21.17
N GLN A 74 11.09 -5.37 20.23
CA GLN A 74 11.21 -5.76 18.82
C GLN A 74 12.58 -6.30 18.45
N TYR A 75 13.62 -5.85 19.16
CA TYR A 75 15.01 -6.15 18.81
C TYR A 75 15.74 -6.95 19.90
N HIS A 76 15.08 -7.24 21.03
CA HIS A 76 15.64 -7.97 22.17
C HIS A 76 17.01 -7.41 22.65
N LEU A 77 17.19 -6.09 22.49
CA LEU A 77 18.39 -5.41 22.94
C LEU A 77 18.36 -5.23 24.46
N ILE A 78 19.54 -5.25 25.07
CA ILE A 78 19.75 -5.10 26.52
C ILE A 78 20.74 -3.96 26.77
N ARG A 79 20.70 -3.36 27.97
CA ARG A 79 21.67 -2.32 28.32
C ARG A 79 23.06 -2.92 28.53
N PRO A 80 24.13 -2.14 28.31
CA PRO A 80 25.48 -2.56 28.67
C PRO A 80 25.55 -2.97 30.16
N GLY A 81 25.97 -4.21 30.42
CA GLY A 81 26.07 -4.78 31.77
C GLY A 81 24.86 -5.61 32.24
N GLU A 82 23.80 -5.73 31.44
CA GLU A 82 22.70 -6.66 31.70
C GLU A 82 23.02 -8.07 31.15
N GLU A 83 22.39 -9.12 31.70
CA GLU A 83 22.49 -10.52 31.22
C GLU A 83 21.14 -11.00 30.68
N ALA A 84 21.12 -11.59 29.48
CA ALA A 84 19.92 -12.13 28.87
C ALA A 84 19.76 -13.63 29.19
N PHE A 85 18.61 -14.01 29.77
CA PHE A 85 18.25 -15.40 30.04
C PHE A 85 17.22 -15.89 29.03
N ALA A 86 17.50 -17.01 28.36
CA ALA A 86 16.52 -17.69 27.53
C ALA A 86 15.79 -18.77 28.34
N VAL A 87 14.47 -18.83 28.22
CA VAL A 87 13.68 -19.93 28.80
C VAL A 87 13.85 -21.15 27.89
N LEU A 88 14.46 -22.22 28.42
CA LEU A 88 14.53 -23.48 27.70
C LEU A 88 13.13 -24.10 27.63
N PRO A 89 12.68 -24.59 26.46
CA PRO A 89 11.48 -25.40 26.39
C PRO A 89 11.65 -26.66 27.25
N PRO A 90 10.55 -27.23 27.78
CA PRO A 90 10.62 -28.49 28.52
C PRO A 90 11.28 -29.55 27.64
N PRO A 91 12.06 -30.48 28.23
CA PRO A 91 12.76 -31.50 27.49
C PRO A 91 11.77 -32.26 26.60
N THR A 92 12.08 -32.35 25.30
CA THR A 92 11.28 -33.15 24.36
C THR A 92 11.24 -34.58 24.88
N PRO A 93 10.04 -35.18 25.08
CA PRO A 93 9.93 -36.57 25.47
C PRO A 93 10.71 -37.46 24.48
N PRO A 94 11.39 -38.52 24.95
CA PRO A 94 12.05 -39.44 24.04
C PRO A 94 11.03 -39.94 23.01
N PRO A 95 11.42 -40.07 21.73
CA PRO A 95 10.54 -40.63 20.73
C PRO A 95 10.03 -41.99 21.22
N PRO A 96 8.75 -42.31 21.02
CA PRO A 96 8.22 -43.62 21.40
C PRO A 96 9.12 -44.70 20.82
N PRO A 97 9.37 -45.80 21.56
CA PRO A 97 10.21 -46.88 21.07
C PRO A 97 9.72 -47.28 19.68
N ALA A 98 10.65 -47.36 18.73
CA ALA A 98 10.34 -47.87 17.40
C ALA A 98 9.56 -49.18 17.57
N PRO A 99 8.42 -49.37 16.88
CA PRO A 99 7.70 -50.62 16.96
C PRO A 99 8.68 -51.75 16.67
N VAL A 100 8.94 -52.57 17.67
CA VAL A 100 9.71 -53.81 17.51
C VAL A 100 9.01 -54.56 16.39
N GLY A 101 9.72 -54.77 15.29
CA GLY A 101 9.14 -55.25 14.04
C GLY A 101 8.17 -56.39 14.31
N THR A 102 6.90 -56.16 14.01
CA THR A 102 5.94 -57.24 13.81
C THR A 102 6.58 -58.21 12.82
N PRO A 103 6.57 -59.54 13.07
CA PRO A 103 7.11 -60.48 12.10
C PRO A 103 6.50 -60.18 10.73
N ALA A 104 7.36 -60.10 9.72
CA ALA A 104 6.97 -59.77 8.36
C ALA A 104 5.75 -60.61 7.97
N THR A 105 4.59 -59.95 7.84
CA THR A 105 3.42 -60.59 7.26
C THR A 105 3.78 -60.85 5.80
N PRO A 106 3.68 -62.09 5.29
CA PRO A 106 3.91 -62.33 3.86
C PRO A 106 2.97 -61.40 3.06
N PRO A 107 3.41 -60.85 1.93
CA PRO A 107 2.61 -59.88 1.18
C PRO A 107 1.25 -60.49 0.89
N LEU A 108 0.20 -59.87 1.43
CA LEU A 108 -1.17 -60.21 1.09
C LEU A 108 -1.35 -59.81 -0.37
N ASP A 109 -1.62 -60.80 -1.23
CA ASP A 109 -2.03 -60.63 -2.63
C ASP A 109 -3.15 -59.58 -2.67
N ASP A 110 -2.80 -58.39 -3.14
CA ASP A 110 -3.57 -57.14 -3.10
C ASP A 110 -4.75 -57.14 -4.09
N ARG A 111 -4.93 -58.25 -4.79
CA ARG A 111 -6.12 -58.51 -5.60
C ARG A 111 -7.32 -58.78 -4.70
N ASN A 112 -8.18 -57.77 -4.60
CA ASN A 112 -9.50 -57.91 -4.00
C ASN A 112 -10.24 -59.13 -4.60
N LEU A 113 -11.06 -59.81 -3.79
CA LEU A 113 -11.80 -61.00 -4.22
C LEU A 113 -12.66 -60.73 -5.47
N LEU A 114 -13.06 -59.47 -5.65
CA LEU A 114 -13.75 -58.97 -6.83
C LEU A 114 -12.88 -59.03 -8.10
N ALA A 115 -11.59 -58.73 -8.05
CA ALA A 115 -10.66 -58.86 -9.17
C ALA A 115 -10.45 -60.33 -9.56
N LYS A 116 -10.46 -61.25 -8.59
CA LYS A 116 -10.42 -62.70 -8.88
C LYS A 116 -11.73 -63.18 -9.51
N ALA A 117 -12.88 -62.75 -9.01
CA ALA A 117 -14.18 -63.10 -9.58
C ALA A 117 -14.40 -62.50 -10.98
N TRP A 118 -13.94 -61.27 -11.20
CA TRP A 118 -14.05 -60.57 -12.47
C TRP A 118 -13.19 -61.23 -13.56
N GLY A 119 -11.97 -61.63 -13.22
CA GLY A 119 -11.09 -62.36 -14.15
C GLY A 119 -11.70 -63.68 -14.61
N TRP A 120 -12.27 -64.46 -13.68
CA TRP A 120 -12.94 -65.73 -14.02
C TRP A 120 -14.11 -65.55 -14.98
N LEU A 121 -14.90 -64.48 -14.83
CA LEU A 121 -16.06 -64.21 -15.68
C LEU A 121 -15.67 -63.82 -17.11
N THR A 122 -14.59 -63.04 -17.26
CA THR A 122 -14.12 -62.57 -18.57
C THR A 122 -13.38 -63.63 -19.38
N GLU A 123 -12.95 -64.72 -18.76
CA GLU A 123 -12.18 -65.77 -19.44
C GLU A 123 -13.07 -66.80 -20.16
N ARG A 124 -14.39 -66.76 -19.93
CA ARG A 124 -15.35 -67.76 -20.43
C ARG A 124 -16.32 -67.23 -21.50
N PHE A 125 -16.12 -66.02 -21.98
CA PHE A 125 -16.81 -65.42 -23.14
C PHE A 125 -15.79 -64.81 -24.09
#